data_AF-D1B6R7-F1
#
_entry.id   AF-D1B6R7-F1
#
_cell.length_a   1.000
_cell.length_b   1.000
_cell.length_c   1.000
_cell.angle_alpha   90.00
_cell.angle_beta   90.00
_cell.angle_gamma   90.00
#
_symmetry.space_group_name_H-M   'P 1'
#
loop_
_entity.id
_entity.type
_entity.pdbx_description
1 polymer ?
#
loop_
_entity_poly.entity_id
_entity_poly.type
_entity_poly.pdbx_seq_one_letter_code
_entity_poly.pdbx_strand_id
1 'polypeptide(L)'
;MGNLRGALWALLAAAIGLGILTGSAVAAEFSARMVTRDQSGEEASGRVFVKGQRIRQEITQEGQTLVTIIRLDRKVMWLIMDQEGAYMEMPLGRLSEDPSLVKGADPKRVRQLGTETINGIRCDKFQVTEEDGTVVTQWVSQELGWPIKGEVRSREGTWSHEYRDVRRGGVPDHLFEVPKGLKRMTVPGM
;
A
#
# COMPACT_ATOMS: atom_id res chain seq x y z
N MET A 1 -79.03 24.52 -5.73
CA MET A 1 -78.13 23.50 -6.33
C MET A 1 -76.70 24.03 -6.18
N GLY A 2 -75.72 23.41 -5.52
CA GLY A 2 -75.66 22.25 -4.65
C GLY A 2 -74.59 22.52 -3.58
N ASN A 3 -74.77 21.91 -2.41
CA ASN A 3 -73.94 22.09 -1.23
C ASN A 3 -72.66 21.23 -1.28
N LEU A 4 -71.84 21.42 -0.24
CA LEU A 4 -71.15 20.39 0.59
C LEU A 4 -69.61 20.26 0.45
N ARG A 5 -68.96 20.51 1.61
CA ARG A 5 -67.88 19.72 2.26
C ARG A 5 -66.49 19.75 1.60
N GLY A 6 -65.38 19.93 2.31
CA GLY A 6 -65.09 19.91 3.74
C GLY A 6 -63.68 19.34 3.95
N ALA A 7 -62.98 19.80 4.99
CA ALA A 7 -61.83 19.14 5.63
C ALA A 7 -60.54 19.01 4.77
N LEU A 8 -59.31 18.96 5.28
CA LEU A 8 -58.78 18.61 6.59
C LEU A 8 -57.30 19.07 6.67
N TRP A 9 -56.91 19.65 7.80
CA TRP A 9 -55.67 19.50 8.58
C TRP A 9 -54.34 19.06 7.92
N ALA A 10 -53.31 19.87 8.22
CA ALA A 10 -51.91 19.57 8.59
C ALA A 10 -51.18 18.39 7.92
N LEU A 11 -49.91 18.59 7.55
CA LEU A 11 -48.81 17.72 8.00
C LEU A 11 -47.42 18.20 7.52
N LEU A 12 -46.48 18.06 8.46
CA LEU A 12 -45.07 17.69 8.29
C LEU A 12 -44.08 18.71 7.70
N ALA A 13 -43.43 19.42 8.62
CA ALA A 13 -42.05 19.87 8.43
C ALA A 13 -41.14 18.64 8.25
N ALA A 14 -40.68 18.39 7.03
CA ALA A 14 -39.65 17.39 6.76
C ALA A 14 -38.28 17.99 7.09
N ALA A 15 -37.78 17.71 8.31
CA ALA A 15 -36.37 17.88 8.63
C ALA A 15 -35.56 16.84 7.85
N ILE A 16 -34.99 17.25 6.71
CA ILE A 16 -34.03 16.43 5.97
C ILE A 16 -32.74 16.42 6.78
N GLY A 17 -32.58 15.39 7.62
CA GLY A 17 -31.31 15.07 8.26
C GLY A 17 -30.31 14.63 7.19
N LEU A 18 -29.43 15.54 6.79
CA LEU A 18 -28.29 15.24 5.94
C LEU A 18 -27.26 14.46 6.79
N GLY A 19 -27.46 13.14 6.89
CA GLY A 19 -26.50 12.24 7.51
C GLY A 19 -25.20 12.26 6.71
N ILE A 20 -24.20 12.98 7.22
CA ILE A 20 -22.83 12.90 6.70
C ILE A 20 -22.33 11.49 7.02
N LEU A 21 -22.35 10.61 6.02
CA LEU A 21 -21.60 9.35 6.04
C LEU A 21 -20.11 9.71 6.01
N THR A 22 -19.53 9.99 7.17
CA THR A 22 -18.08 10.01 7.33
C THR A 22 -17.58 8.57 7.25
N GLY A 23 -17.37 8.06 6.03
CA GLY A 23 -16.64 6.83 5.83
C GLY A 23 -15.21 7.04 6.32
N SER A 24 -14.88 6.54 7.50
CA SER A 24 -13.49 6.43 7.94
C SER A 24 -12.80 5.46 6.98
N ALA A 25 -11.93 5.99 6.10
CA ALA A 25 -11.03 5.14 5.35
C ALA A 25 -10.11 4.43 6.35
N VAL A 26 -10.41 3.17 6.66
CA VAL A 26 -9.56 2.36 7.54
C VAL A 26 -8.24 2.18 6.79
N ALA A 27 -7.15 2.66 7.40
CA ALA A 27 -5.83 2.47 6.84
C ALA A 27 -5.47 0.99 6.85
N ALA A 28 -4.84 0.49 5.78
CA ALA A 28 -4.54 -0.94 5.64
C ALA A 28 -3.74 -1.48 6.83
N GLU A 29 -4.18 -2.59 7.44
CA GLU A 29 -3.42 -3.27 8.48
C GLU A 29 -3.42 -4.77 8.21
N PHE A 30 -2.27 -5.34 7.87
CA PHE A 30 -2.13 -6.76 7.60
C PHE A 30 -0.68 -7.24 7.65
N SER A 31 -0.50 -8.55 7.74
CA SER A 31 0.75 -9.24 7.45
C SER A 31 0.56 -10.22 6.30
N ALA A 32 1.62 -10.52 5.57
CA ALA A 32 1.59 -11.47 4.47
C ALA A 32 2.97 -12.09 4.24
N ARG A 33 2.99 -13.18 3.47
CA ARG A 33 4.20 -13.69 2.85
C ARG A 33 4.44 -12.90 1.57
N MET A 34 5.62 -12.34 1.42
CA MET A 34 6.04 -11.61 0.23
C MET A 34 6.86 -12.53 -0.66
N VAL A 35 6.55 -12.53 -1.96
CA VAL A 35 7.39 -13.14 -2.99
C VAL A 35 7.80 -12.03 -3.93
N THR A 36 9.10 -11.84 -4.12
CA THR A 36 9.66 -10.90 -5.08
C THR A 36 10.35 -11.67 -6.18
N ARG A 37 10.28 -11.16 -7.41
CA ARG A 37 11.06 -11.65 -8.53
C ARG A 37 11.85 -10.49 -9.12
N ASP A 38 13.15 -10.67 -9.29
CA ASP A 38 14.01 -9.66 -9.88
C ASP A 38 13.98 -9.71 -11.42
N GLN A 39 14.78 -8.86 -12.05
CA GLN A 39 14.89 -8.77 -13.50
C GLN A 39 15.54 -10.00 -14.14
N SER A 40 16.35 -10.76 -13.39
CA SER A 40 16.97 -12.01 -13.84
C SER A 40 15.99 -13.20 -13.79
N GLY A 41 14.87 -13.01 -13.09
CA GLY A 41 13.86 -14.03 -12.83
C GLY A 41 14.10 -14.79 -11.54
N GLU A 42 15.12 -14.43 -10.75
CA GLU A 42 15.37 -15.00 -9.43
C GLU A 42 14.25 -14.59 -8.47
N GLU A 43 13.76 -15.58 -7.72
CA GLU A 43 12.74 -15.35 -6.70
C GLU A 43 13.36 -15.29 -5.31
N ALA A 44 12.94 -14.29 -4.54
CA ALA A 44 13.17 -14.25 -3.11
C ALA A 44 11.84 -14.25 -2.37
N SER A 45 11.83 -14.79 -1.16
CA SER A 45 10.64 -14.82 -0.32
C SER A 45 10.92 -14.26 1.06
N GLY A 46 9.88 -13.72 1.68
CA GLY A 46 9.99 -13.05 2.95
C GLY A 46 8.63 -12.80 3.59
N ARG A 47 8.62 -11.94 4.59
CA ARG A 47 7.42 -11.45 5.25
C ARG A 47 7.26 -9.97 4.99
N VAL A 48 6.02 -9.53 4.90
CA VAL A 48 5.65 -8.12 4.88
C VAL A 48 4.63 -7.85 5.97
N PHE A 49 4.77 -6.70 6.61
CA PHE A 49 3.83 -6.15 7.56
C PHE A 49 3.47 -4.74 7.10
N VAL A 50 2.18 -4.42 7.09
CA VAL A 50 1.66 -3.12 6.68
C VAL A 50 0.74 -2.61 7.77
N LYS A 51 0.90 -1.33 8.16
CA LYS A 51 -0.01 -0.63 9.07
C LYS A 51 -0.10 0.85 8.71
N GLY A 52 -1.10 1.17 7.89
CA GLY A 52 -1.28 2.46 7.23
C GLY A 52 -0.07 2.79 6.38
N GLN A 53 0.58 3.91 6.67
CA GLN A 53 1.73 4.42 5.91
C GLN A 53 3.09 3.81 6.32
N ARG A 54 3.06 2.66 7.00
CA ARG A 54 4.22 1.99 7.57
C ARG A 54 4.31 0.58 7.03
N ILE A 55 5.47 0.22 6.50
CA ILE A 55 5.72 -1.08 5.88
C ILE A 55 7.00 -1.64 6.49
N ARG A 56 7.00 -2.93 6.77
CA ARG A 56 8.20 -3.68 7.15
C ARG A 56 8.31 -4.89 6.25
N GLN A 57 9.46 -5.06 5.62
CA GLN A 57 9.82 -6.22 4.83
C GLN A 57 10.95 -6.96 5.54
N GLU A 58 10.86 -8.28 5.56
CA GLU A 58 11.89 -9.15 6.09
C GLU A 58 12.15 -10.23 5.05
N ILE A 59 13.30 -10.16 4.37
CA ILE A 59 13.69 -11.10 3.34
C ILE A 59 14.89 -11.88 3.85
N THR A 60 14.82 -13.20 3.81
CA THR A 60 15.95 -14.05 4.16
C THR A 60 16.60 -14.57 2.88
N GLN A 61 17.87 -14.22 2.68
CA GLN A 61 18.72 -14.73 1.59
C GLN A 61 20.02 -15.25 2.20
N GLU A 62 20.49 -16.41 1.75
CA GLU A 62 21.77 -17.00 2.19
C GLU A 62 21.95 -17.07 3.73
N GLY A 63 20.85 -17.27 4.47
CA GLY A 63 20.86 -17.34 5.93
C GLY A 63 20.92 -15.97 6.65
N GLN A 64 20.98 -14.87 5.91
CA GLN A 64 20.91 -13.51 6.44
C GLN A 64 19.51 -12.94 6.23
N THR A 65 18.94 -12.35 7.28
CA THR A 65 17.63 -11.66 7.19
C THR A 65 17.87 -10.17 7.05
N LEU A 66 17.56 -9.65 5.87
CA LEU A 66 17.53 -8.22 5.59
C LEU A 66 16.17 -7.68 6.00
N VAL A 67 16.18 -6.69 6.87
CA VAL A 67 14.97 -6.02 7.34
C VAL A 67 14.94 -4.60 6.81
N THR A 68 13.89 -4.27 6.07
CA THR A 68 13.63 -2.93 5.56
C THR A 68 12.37 -2.38 6.22
N ILE A 69 12.46 -1.19 6.80
CA ILE A 69 11.30 -0.47 7.34
C ILE A 69 11.09 0.78 6.50
N ILE A 70 9.92 0.91 5.88
CA ILE A 70 9.54 2.06 5.06
C ILE A 70 8.49 2.86 5.83
N ARG A 71 8.74 4.16 5.93
CA ARG A 71 7.88 5.15 6.58
C ARG A 71 7.43 6.16 5.55
N LEU A 72 6.33 5.86 4.85
CA LEU A 72 5.75 6.77 3.86
C LEU A 72 5.34 8.10 4.51
N ASP A 73 4.84 8.04 5.75
CA ASP A 73 4.48 9.19 6.58
C ASP A 73 5.67 10.11 6.90
N ARG A 74 6.88 9.55 6.97
CA ARG A 74 8.12 10.29 7.27
C ARG A 74 9.02 10.50 6.06
N LYS A 75 8.67 9.91 4.91
CA LYS A 75 9.48 9.90 3.69
C LYS A 75 10.90 9.37 3.92
N VAL A 76 11.03 8.33 4.75
CA VAL A 76 12.32 7.64 5.01
C VAL A 76 12.18 6.13 4.84
N MET A 77 13.31 5.50 4.54
CA MET A 77 13.50 4.06 4.55
C MET A 77 14.67 3.73 5.48
N TRP A 78 14.52 2.71 6.32
CA TRP A 78 15.57 2.17 7.16
C TRP A 78 15.94 0.77 6.73
N LEU A 79 17.22 0.54 6.46
CA LEU A 79 17.79 -0.79 6.32
C LEU A 79 18.44 -1.19 7.64
N ILE A 80 17.95 -2.27 8.25
CA ILE A 80 18.42 -2.74 9.56
C ILE A 80 19.45 -3.84 9.36
N MET A 81 20.65 -3.63 9.90
CA MET A 81 21.77 -4.57 9.87
C MET A 81 22.05 -5.01 11.31
N ASP A 82 21.14 -5.82 11.85
CA ASP A 82 21.11 -6.17 13.28
C ASP A 82 22.40 -6.85 13.75
N GLN A 83 22.97 -7.72 12.90
CA GLN A 83 24.25 -8.40 13.16
C GLN A 83 25.42 -7.43 13.30
N GLU A 84 25.34 -6.26 12.67
CA GLU A 84 26.35 -5.21 12.74
C GLU A 84 26.06 -4.19 13.84
N GLY A 85 24.95 -4.34 14.57
CA GLY A 85 24.51 -3.37 15.58
C GLY A 85 24.20 -1.99 14.98
N ALA A 86 23.80 -1.94 13.71
CA ALA A 86 23.66 -0.70 12.96
C ALA A 86 22.39 -0.66 12.08
N TYR A 87 22.06 0.54 11.62
CA TYR A 87 21.05 0.74 10.59
C TYR A 87 21.43 1.91 9.68
N MET A 88 20.92 1.88 8.45
CA MET A 88 21.05 2.98 7.49
C MET A 88 19.70 3.65 7.29
N GLU A 89 19.68 4.98 7.31
CA GLU A 89 18.50 5.78 6.95
C GLU A 89 18.72 6.44 5.60
N MET A 90 17.77 6.22 4.70
CA MET A 90 17.78 6.77 3.34
C MET A 90 16.50 7.59 3.12
N PRO A 91 16.57 8.68 2.33
CA PRO A 91 15.37 9.34 1.85
C PRO A 91 14.54 8.35 1.03
N LEU A 92 13.22 8.40 1.21
CA LEU A 92 12.33 7.50 0.48
C LEU A 92 12.30 7.88 -1.01
N GLY A 93 12.79 6.97 -1.85
CA GLY A 93 12.58 7.02 -3.28
C GLY A 93 11.15 6.60 -3.67
N ARG A 94 10.86 6.60 -4.97
CA ARG A 94 9.54 6.16 -5.44
C ARG A 94 9.42 4.64 -5.32
N LEU A 95 8.33 4.17 -4.70
CA LEU A 95 8.06 2.74 -4.51
C LEU A 95 6.90 2.27 -5.38
N SER A 96 7.06 1.10 -5.98
CA SER A 96 6.00 0.43 -6.76
C SER A 96 4.85 -0.10 -5.89
N GLU A 97 5.07 -0.24 -4.58
CA GLU A 97 4.06 -0.66 -3.60
C GLU A 97 3.40 0.53 -2.86
N ASP A 98 3.75 1.78 -3.22
CA ASP A 98 3.12 2.97 -2.64
C ASP A 98 1.64 3.03 -3.09
N PRO A 99 0.67 2.94 -2.17
CA PRO A 99 -0.76 3.03 -2.51
C PRO A 99 -1.17 4.40 -3.08
N SER A 100 -0.34 5.42 -2.89
CA SER A 100 -0.56 6.76 -3.43
C SER A 100 -0.04 6.92 -4.86
N LEU A 101 0.72 5.96 -5.39
CA LEU A 101 1.36 6.05 -6.71
C LEU A 101 0.37 6.38 -7.83
N VAL A 102 -0.79 5.72 -7.85
CA VAL A 102 -1.86 5.98 -8.84
C VAL A 102 -2.48 7.36 -8.64
N LYS A 103 -2.72 7.77 -7.39
CA LYS A 103 -3.35 9.06 -7.06
C LYS A 103 -2.44 10.25 -7.29
N GLY A 104 -1.12 10.06 -7.14
CA GLY A 104 -0.10 11.09 -7.30
C GLY A 104 0.46 11.21 -8.73
N ALA A 105 0.13 10.29 -9.63
CA ALA A 105 0.58 10.34 -11.01
C ALA A 105 -0.26 11.30 -11.87
N ASP A 106 0.31 11.79 -12.98
CA ASP A 106 -0.45 12.51 -14.01
C ASP A 106 -1.57 11.59 -14.54
N PRO A 107 -2.85 12.01 -14.46
CA PRO A 107 -3.98 11.22 -14.94
C PRO A 107 -3.83 10.72 -16.38
N LYS A 108 -3.11 11.44 -17.26
CA LYS A 108 -2.85 11.02 -18.64
C LYS A 108 -1.96 9.77 -18.75
N ARG A 109 -1.18 9.50 -17.71
CA ARG A 109 -0.25 8.36 -17.59
C ARG A 109 -0.83 7.20 -16.80
N VAL A 110 -2.03 7.36 -16.26
CA VAL A 110 -2.74 6.34 -15.48
C VAL A 110 -3.78 5.64 -16.36
N ARG A 111 -3.80 4.31 -16.31
CA ARG A 111 -4.83 3.48 -16.95
C ARG A 111 -5.42 2.51 -15.94
N GLN A 112 -6.74 2.52 -15.77
CA GLN A 112 -7.45 1.44 -15.08
C GLN A 112 -7.68 0.30 -16.08
N LEU A 113 -7.16 -0.88 -15.75
CA LEU A 113 -7.17 -2.05 -16.63
C LEU A 113 -8.30 -3.04 -16.29
N GLY A 114 -9.14 -2.72 -15.31
CA GLY A 114 -10.25 -3.54 -14.85
C GLY A 114 -10.00 -4.15 -13.48
N THR A 115 -10.64 -5.28 -13.21
CA THR A 115 -10.60 -5.98 -11.93
C THR A 115 -10.12 -7.41 -12.14
N GLU A 116 -9.20 -7.87 -11.27
CA GLU A 116 -8.66 -9.23 -11.27
C GLU A 116 -8.67 -9.81 -9.85
N THR A 117 -8.72 -11.13 -9.71
CA THR A 117 -8.62 -11.81 -8.40
C THR A 117 -7.21 -12.36 -8.22
N ILE A 118 -6.50 -11.89 -7.18
CA ILE A 118 -5.14 -12.33 -6.84
C ILE A 118 -5.21 -13.05 -5.50
N ASN A 119 -4.83 -14.33 -5.45
CA ASN A 119 -4.85 -15.15 -4.24
C ASN A 119 -6.20 -15.12 -3.49
N GLY A 120 -7.31 -15.09 -4.24
CA GLY A 120 -8.67 -15.01 -3.69
C GLY A 120 -9.12 -13.59 -3.30
N ILE A 121 -8.28 -12.57 -3.46
CA ILE A 121 -8.59 -11.17 -3.14
C ILE A 121 -8.91 -10.38 -4.42
N ARG A 122 -10.07 -9.72 -4.43
CA ARG A 122 -10.51 -8.90 -5.56
C ARG A 122 -9.73 -7.58 -5.60
N CYS A 123 -9.11 -7.29 -6.75
CA CYS A 123 -8.22 -6.15 -6.92
C CYS A 123 -8.58 -5.33 -8.14
N ASP A 124 -8.53 -4.01 -8.01
CA ASP A 124 -8.51 -3.11 -9.15
C ASP A 124 -7.08 -3.02 -9.70
N LYS A 125 -6.95 -3.20 -11.01
CA LYS A 125 -5.67 -3.19 -11.69
C LYS A 125 -5.43 -1.83 -12.33
N PHE A 126 -4.34 -1.20 -11.95
CA PHE A 126 -3.91 0.08 -12.48
C PHE A 126 -2.54 -0.05 -13.13
N GLN A 127 -2.32 0.75 -14.16
CA GLN A 127 -1.03 0.90 -14.80
C GLN A 127 -0.66 2.39 -14.82
N VAL A 128 0.58 2.69 -14.47
CA VAL A 128 1.19 4.00 -14.58
C VAL A 128 2.40 3.88 -15.49
N THR A 129 2.44 4.66 -16.56
CA THR A 129 3.59 4.76 -17.47
C THR A 129 4.43 5.95 -17.09
N GLU A 130 5.71 5.75 -16.78
CA GLU A 130 6.66 6.77 -16.39
C GLU A 130 7.26 7.55 -17.58
N GLU A 131 7.95 8.68 -17.34
CA GLU A 131 8.46 9.56 -18.41
C GLU A 131 9.64 8.90 -19.15
N ASP A 132 10.42 8.11 -18.40
CA ASP A 132 11.50 7.28 -18.90
C ASP A 132 11.01 6.02 -19.64
N GLY A 133 9.69 5.81 -19.70
CA GLY A 133 9.05 4.64 -20.30
C GLY A 133 8.89 3.45 -19.36
N THR A 134 9.30 3.55 -18.09
CA THR A 134 9.07 2.50 -17.09
C THR A 134 7.57 2.32 -16.85
N VAL A 135 7.07 1.09 -16.84
CA VAL A 135 5.64 0.81 -16.63
C VAL A 135 5.44 0.12 -15.29
N VAL A 136 4.74 0.78 -14.39
CA VAL A 136 4.34 0.24 -13.08
C VAL A 136 2.90 -0.27 -13.17
N THR A 137 2.65 -1.53 -12.85
CA THR A 137 1.30 -2.10 -12.74
C THR A 137 1.05 -2.50 -11.30
N GLN A 138 -0.07 -2.06 -10.72
CA GLN A 138 -0.49 -2.36 -9.35
C GLN A 138 -1.84 -3.07 -9.35
N TRP A 139 -1.97 -4.07 -8.48
CA TRP A 139 -3.25 -4.70 -8.14
C TRP A 139 -3.64 -4.28 -6.73
N VAL A 140 -4.52 -3.29 -6.66
CA VAL A 140 -4.99 -2.68 -5.41
C VAL A 140 -6.17 -3.46 -4.89
N SER A 141 -6.01 -4.09 -3.72
CA SER A 141 -7.09 -4.80 -3.04
C SER A 141 -8.23 -3.85 -2.72
N GLN A 142 -9.44 -4.20 -3.18
CA GLN A 142 -10.65 -3.40 -2.93
C GLN A 142 -11.01 -3.37 -1.43
N GLU A 143 -10.67 -4.42 -0.70
CA GLU A 143 -10.99 -4.57 0.72
C GLU A 143 -9.92 -3.97 1.65
N LEU A 144 -8.65 -3.96 1.25
CA LEU A 144 -7.55 -3.41 2.04
C LEU A 144 -7.23 -1.96 1.67
N GLY A 145 -7.62 -1.52 0.47
CA GLY A 145 -7.18 -0.25 -0.10
C GLY A 145 -5.67 -0.19 -0.33
N TRP A 146 -5.03 -1.34 -0.56
CA TRP A 146 -3.56 -1.48 -0.63
C TRP A 146 -3.12 -2.38 -1.80
N PRO A 147 -2.02 -2.06 -2.52
CA PRO A 147 -1.48 -2.93 -3.56
C PRO A 147 -0.94 -4.24 -2.98
N ILE A 148 -1.51 -5.37 -3.38
CA ILE A 148 -1.06 -6.71 -2.95
C ILE A 148 -0.21 -7.43 -4.00
N LYS A 149 -0.09 -6.83 -5.18
CA LYS A 149 0.85 -7.24 -6.24
C LYS A 149 1.29 -5.99 -6.99
N GLY A 150 2.56 -5.96 -7.38
CA GLY A 150 3.14 -4.92 -8.22
C GLY A 150 4.12 -5.49 -9.23
N GLU A 151 4.16 -4.88 -10.41
CA GLU A 151 5.13 -5.19 -11.47
C GLU A 151 5.73 -3.89 -11.99
N VAL A 152 7.04 -3.83 -12.11
CA VAL A 152 7.80 -2.72 -12.70
C VAL A 152 8.50 -3.26 -13.94
N ARG A 153 8.09 -2.79 -15.11
CA ARG A 153 8.70 -3.15 -16.39
C ARG A 153 9.56 -1.99 -16.86
N SER A 154 10.88 -2.19 -16.90
CA SER A 154 11.85 -1.24 -17.42
C SER A 154 12.58 -1.84 -18.62
N ARG A 155 13.58 -1.12 -19.15
CA ARG A 155 14.48 -1.64 -20.19
C ARG A 155 15.37 -2.79 -19.71
N GLU A 156 15.62 -2.85 -18.41
CA GLU A 156 16.53 -3.83 -17.80
C GLU A 156 15.81 -5.16 -17.52
N GLY A 157 14.48 -5.13 -17.43
CA GLY A 157 13.66 -6.32 -17.24
C GLY A 157 12.38 -6.02 -16.48
N THR A 158 11.79 -7.06 -15.91
CA THR A 158 10.60 -6.93 -15.06
C THR A 158 10.95 -7.32 -13.64
N TRP A 159 10.82 -6.39 -12.71
CA TRP A 159 10.77 -6.70 -11.29
C TRP A 159 9.31 -6.84 -10.85
N SER A 160 9.03 -7.73 -9.91
CA SER A 160 7.67 -7.87 -9.37
C SER A 160 7.67 -8.27 -7.90
N HIS A 161 6.56 -7.98 -7.23
CA HIS A 161 6.25 -8.53 -5.91
C HIS A 161 4.79 -8.96 -5.83
N GLU A 162 4.53 -9.95 -5.00
CA GLU A 162 3.19 -10.45 -4.71
C GLU A 162 3.08 -10.82 -3.23
N TYR A 163 1.96 -10.47 -2.61
CA TYR A 163 1.63 -10.84 -1.26
C TYR A 163 0.68 -12.04 -1.26
N ARG A 164 1.06 -13.07 -0.50
CA ARG A 164 0.35 -14.34 -0.32
C ARG A 164 0.01 -14.54 1.15
N ASP A 165 -1.02 -15.35 1.42
CA ASP A 165 -1.52 -15.64 2.78
C ASP A 165 -1.78 -14.37 3.61
N VAL A 166 -2.48 -13.40 3.03
CA VAL A 166 -2.74 -12.11 3.70
C VAL A 166 -3.59 -12.31 4.96
N ARG A 167 -3.10 -11.84 6.11
CA ARG A 167 -3.77 -11.87 7.42
C ARG A 167 -4.02 -10.46 7.91
N ARG A 168 -5.29 -10.09 8.11
CA ARG A 168 -5.70 -8.74 8.49
C ARG A 168 -5.49 -8.47 9.99
N GLY A 169 -5.12 -7.24 10.31
CA GLY A 169 -5.01 -6.74 11.67
C GLY A 169 -3.89 -7.37 12.49
N GLY A 170 -3.78 -6.91 13.74
CA GLY A 170 -2.90 -7.50 14.75
C GLY A 170 -1.43 -7.23 14.50
N VAL A 171 -1.09 -6.14 13.81
CA VAL A 171 0.31 -5.79 13.52
C VAL A 171 0.83 -4.84 14.61
N PRO A 172 1.80 -5.27 15.44
CA PRO A 172 2.33 -4.44 16.52
C PRO A 172 3.07 -3.20 16.00
N ASP A 173 2.88 -2.05 16.66
CA ASP A 173 3.49 -0.79 16.22
C ASP A 173 5.03 -0.80 16.29
N HIS A 174 5.61 -1.54 17.24
CA HIS A 174 7.07 -1.61 17.41
C HIS A 174 7.81 -2.23 16.22
N LEU A 175 7.12 -2.97 15.35
CA LEU A 175 7.73 -3.55 14.14
C LEU A 175 8.21 -2.46 13.16
N PHE A 176 7.61 -1.28 13.22
CA PHE A 176 7.88 -0.17 12.31
C PHE A 176 8.82 0.90 12.86
N GLU A 177 9.54 0.57 13.93
CA GLU A 177 10.54 1.43 14.54
C GLU A 177 11.91 0.76 14.51
N VAL A 178 12.98 1.56 14.46
CA VAL A 178 14.34 1.05 14.56
C VAL A 178 14.53 0.38 15.94
N PRO A 179 15.03 -0.87 16.01
CA PRO A 179 15.34 -1.52 17.27
C PRO A 179 16.28 -0.67 18.15
N LYS A 180 16.04 -0.72 19.46
CA LYS A 180 16.89 0.02 20.42
C LYS A 180 18.32 -0.51 20.39
N GLY A 181 19.29 0.40 20.51
CA GLY A 181 20.71 0.05 20.58
C GLY A 181 21.44 0.04 19.24
N LEU A 182 20.72 0.14 18.11
CA LEU A 182 21.36 0.24 16.80
C LEU A 182 21.92 1.64 16.55
N LYS A 183 23.11 1.70 15.97
CA LYS A 183 23.75 2.95 15.56
C LYS A 183 23.37 3.31 14.14
N ARG A 184 23.00 4.58 13.91
CA ARG A 184 22.81 5.09 12.56
C ARG A 184 24.16 5.16 11.85
N MET A 185 24.26 4.54 10.68
CA MET A 185 25.37 4.75 9.75
C MET A 185 25.04 5.89 8.80
N THR A 186 26.01 6.76 8.59
CA THR A 186 25.98 7.78 7.54
C THR A 186 26.64 7.20 6.30
N VAL A 187 25.97 7.23 5.15
CA VAL A 187 26.62 6.94 3.88
C VAL A 187 27.23 8.24 3.36
N PRO A 188 28.56 8.34 3.20
CA PRO A 188 29.17 9.52 2.62
C PRO A 188 28.67 9.74 1.18
N GLY A 189 28.13 10.93 0.89
CA GLY A 189 27.72 11.29 -0.47
C GLY A 189 26.24 11.01 -0.83
N MET A 190 25.42 10.60 0.14
CA MET A 190 23.95 10.71 0.05
C MET A 190 23.44 11.91 0.84
#